data_AF-A0A832Z619-F1
#
_entry.id   AF-A0A832Z619-F1
#
_cell.length_a   1.000
_cell.length_b   1.000
_cell.length_c   1.000
_cell.angle_alpha   90.00
_cell.angle_beta   90.00
_cell.angle_gamma   90.00
#
_symmetry.space_group_name_H-M   'P 1'
#
loop_
_entity.id
_entity.type
_entity.pdbx_description
1 polymer ?
#
loop_
_entity_poly.entity_id
_entity_poly.type
_entity_poly.pdbx_seq_one_letter_code
_entity_poly.pdbx_strand_id
1 'polypeptide(L)'
;MEAYLVKCENGRLVSLQESLSLKTLLDAPCKKITVYRIRELEKVLEVDKDVLIALTRNVVKDFTASEQPQQIKAAKCIAVVFDQMYKGFAELVAREMGEASGIVIEYHEIVGRGLDKPVKIGSVYKQPARDDYDVFKLLKSLSERCNVVFFTGDKKLANQCMMIKRVNVYYMPPGEYGGKEFVVERMVEILRQVVGDQPLAV
;
A
#
# COMPACT_ATOMS: atom_id res chain seq x y z
N MET A 1 -18.99 -1.65 -3.51
CA MET A 1 -18.39 -1.45 -4.83
C MET A 1 -19.01 -0.19 -5.41
N GLU A 2 -18.23 0.87 -5.59
CA GLU A 2 -18.67 2.07 -6.30
C GLU A 2 -18.36 1.88 -7.77
N ALA A 3 -19.37 1.93 -8.61
CA ALA A 3 -19.23 1.79 -10.04
C ALA A 3 -19.51 3.16 -10.66
N TYR A 4 -18.69 3.56 -11.62
CA TYR A 4 -18.78 4.86 -12.27
C TYR A 4 -19.09 4.66 -13.75
N LEU A 5 -19.93 5.51 -14.31
CA LEU A 5 -20.35 5.45 -15.70
C LEU A 5 -19.91 6.74 -16.38
N VAL A 6 -19.16 6.60 -17.46
CA VAL A 6 -18.53 7.72 -18.13
C VAL A 6 -19.19 7.91 -19.47
N LYS A 7 -19.80 9.09 -19.66
CA LYS A 7 -20.46 9.48 -20.90
C LYS A 7 -19.62 10.49 -21.65
N CYS A 8 -19.25 10.12 -22.86
CA CYS A 8 -18.66 11.02 -23.83
C CYS A 8 -19.73 11.92 -24.46
N GLU A 9 -19.35 13.14 -24.85
CA GLU A 9 -20.27 14.09 -25.51
C GLU A 9 -20.88 13.54 -26.81
N ASN A 10 -20.19 12.63 -27.50
CA ASN A 10 -20.69 11.91 -28.67
C ASN A 10 -21.71 10.80 -28.35
N GLY A 11 -22.15 10.69 -27.09
CA GLY A 11 -23.17 9.76 -26.64
C GLY A 11 -22.66 8.38 -26.24
N ARG A 12 -21.36 8.08 -26.37
CA ARG A 12 -20.79 6.79 -25.93
C ARG A 12 -20.70 6.69 -24.41
N LEU A 13 -21.04 5.52 -23.88
CA LEU A 13 -21.07 5.22 -22.44
C LEU A 13 -20.09 4.09 -22.12
N VAL A 14 -19.25 4.27 -21.10
CA VAL A 14 -18.30 3.26 -20.62
C VAL A 14 -18.43 3.08 -19.12
N SER A 15 -18.57 1.83 -18.67
CA SER A 15 -18.57 1.49 -17.25
C SER A 15 -17.13 1.35 -16.75
N LEU A 16 -16.77 2.09 -15.71
CA LEU A 16 -15.51 1.94 -14.98
C LEU A 16 -15.73 0.94 -13.84
N GLN A 17 -15.55 -0.34 -14.14
CA GLN A 17 -15.43 -1.37 -13.11
C GLN A 17 -14.02 -1.98 -13.05
N GLU A 18 -13.19 -1.86 -14.10
CA GLU A 18 -11.85 -2.43 -14.17
C GLU A 18 -10.88 -1.56 -14.99
N SER A 19 -9.57 -1.77 -14.78
CA SER A 19 -8.47 -1.02 -15.42
C SER A 19 -8.45 -1.10 -16.94
N LEU A 20 -9.01 -2.16 -17.54
CA LEU A 20 -9.15 -2.29 -19.00
C LEU A 20 -10.09 -1.24 -19.61
N SER A 21 -11.11 -0.78 -18.88
CA SER A 21 -12.13 0.15 -19.37
C SER A 21 -11.61 1.58 -19.56
N LEU A 22 -10.46 1.91 -18.97
CA LEU A 22 -9.82 3.23 -19.09
C LEU A 22 -9.09 3.42 -20.42
N LYS A 23 -8.44 2.38 -20.96
CA LYS A 23 -7.76 2.45 -22.27
C LYS A 23 -8.74 2.76 -23.40
N THR A 24 -9.91 2.13 -23.38
CA THR A 24 -10.96 2.37 -24.39
C THR A 24 -11.48 3.82 -24.36
N LEU A 25 -11.45 4.46 -23.18
CA LEU A 25 -11.82 5.88 -23.02
C LEU A 25 -10.73 6.83 -23.54
N LEU A 26 -9.46 6.46 -23.37
CA LEU A 26 -8.29 7.21 -23.82
C LEU A 26 -8.23 7.31 -25.35
N ASP A 27 -8.60 6.23 -26.05
CA ASP A 27 -8.51 6.15 -27.52
C ASP A 27 -9.73 6.74 -28.27
N ALA A 28 -10.83 7.06 -27.57
CA ALA A 28 -12.04 7.58 -28.22
C ALA A 28 -11.93 9.09 -28.57
N PRO A 29 -12.28 9.54 -29.78
CA PRO A 29 -12.25 10.98 -30.13
C PRO A 29 -13.39 11.73 -29.42
N CYS A 30 -13.11 12.29 -28.24
CA CYS A 30 -14.04 13.11 -27.47
C CYS A 30 -13.29 14.24 -26.78
N LYS A 31 -13.90 15.42 -26.68
CA LYS A 31 -13.32 16.57 -25.97
C LYS A 31 -13.90 16.71 -24.57
N LYS A 32 -15.19 16.44 -24.39
CA LYS A 32 -15.87 16.51 -23.09
C LYS A 32 -16.45 15.19 -22.61
N ILE A 33 -16.34 14.98 -21.30
CA ILE A 33 -16.76 13.75 -20.64
C ILE A 33 -17.54 14.09 -19.36
N THR A 34 -18.64 13.37 -19.14
CA THR A 34 -19.46 13.45 -17.93
C THR A 34 -19.37 12.15 -17.16
N VAL A 35 -19.11 12.23 -15.85
CA VAL A 35 -19.00 11.06 -14.98
C VAL A 35 -20.22 10.97 -14.07
N TYR A 36 -20.83 9.80 -14.05
CA TYR A 36 -22.00 9.46 -13.24
C TYR A 36 -21.62 8.39 -12.22
N ARG A 37 -22.15 8.51 -10.99
CA ARG A 37 -22.02 7.46 -9.98
C ARG A 37 -23.21 6.52 -10.09
N ILE A 38 -22.96 5.24 -10.35
CA ILE A 38 -24.03 4.28 -10.74
C ILE A 38 -25.05 4.04 -9.64
N ARG A 39 -24.68 4.23 -8.36
CA ARG A 39 -25.61 4.01 -7.24
C ARG A 39 -26.83 4.94 -7.25
N GLU A 40 -26.71 6.15 -7.80
CA GLU A 40 -27.79 7.14 -7.82
C GLU A 40 -27.97 7.82 -9.19
N LEU A 41 -27.15 7.46 -10.20
CA LEU A 41 -27.05 8.11 -11.51
C LEU A 41 -26.89 9.64 -11.42
N GLU A 42 -26.37 10.11 -10.30
CA GLU A 42 -26.16 11.53 -10.06
C GLU A 42 -24.95 11.98 -10.88
N LYS A 43 -25.11 13.13 -11.56
CA LYS A 43 -24.05 13.75 -12.34
C LYS A 43 -23.02 14.29 -11.35
N VAL A 44 -21.88 13.63 -11.24
CA VAL A 44 -20.84 13.99 -10.27
C VAL A 44 -19.98 15.13 -10.80
N LEU A 45 -19.64 15.07 -12.09
CA LEU A 45 -18.68 16.00 -12.66
C LEU A 45 -18.79 16.07 -14.18
N GLU A 46 -18.62 17.26 -14.73
CA GLU A 46 -18.35 17.49 -16.16
C GLU A 46 -16.97 18.12 -16.28
N VAL A 47 -16.06 17.42 -16.97
CA VAL A 47 -14.67 17.84 -17.11
C VAL A 47 -14.19 17.59 -18.52
N ASP A 48 -13.25 18.41 -18.98
CA ASP A 48 -12.57 18.17 -20.24
C ASP A 48 -11.80 16.85 -20.19
N LYS A 49 -11.80 16.14 -21.33
CA LYS A 49 -11.16 14.83 -21.48
C LYS A 49 -9.70 14.90 -21.06
N ASP A 50 -8.97 15.95 -21.43
CA ASP A 50 -7.55 16.08 -21.11
C ASP A 50 -7.31 16.25 -19.60
N VAL A 51 -8.24 16.87 -18.87
CA VAL A 51 -8.21 16.99 -17.41
C VAL A 51 -8.54 15.64 -16.76
N LEU A 52 -9.56 14.94 -17.25
CA LEU A 52 -9.88 13.58 -16.78
C LEU A 52 -8.72 12.64 -17.06
N ILE A 53 -8.06 12.76 -18.21
CA ILE A 53 -6.86 12.00 -18.56
C ILE A 53 -5.70 12.38 -17.67
N ALA A 54 -5.50 13.66 -17.32
CA ALA A 54 -4.45 14.06 -16.38
C ALA A 54 -4.71 13.51 -14.97
N LEU A 55 -5.95 13.58 -14.50
CA LEU A 55 -6.37 13.00 -13.22
C LEU A 55 -6.23 11.48 -13.23
N THR A 56 -6.66 10.82 -14.30
CA THR A 56 -6.53 9.37 -14.47
C THR A 56 -5.10 8.96 -14.73
N ARG A 57 -4.26 9.77 -15.41
CA ARG A 57 -2.82 9.51 -15.60
C ARG A 57 -2.04 9.76 -14.33
N ASN A 58 -2.48 10.64 -13.44
CA ASN A 58 -1.89 10.71 -12.10
C ASN A 58 -2.26 9.45 -11.32
N VAL A 59 -3.53 9.02 -11.35
CA VAL A 59 -3.96 7.76 -10.73
C VAL A 59 -3.32 6.51 -11.37
N VAL A 60 -3.07 6.51 -12.69
CA VAL A 60 -2.48 5.38 -13.44
C VAL A 60 -0.95 5.42 -13.44
N LYS A 61 -0.30 6.59 -13.44
CA LYS A 61 1.16 6.69 -13.20
C LYS A 61 1.48 6.30 -11.76
N ASP A 62 0.60 6.60 -10.80
CA ASP A 62 0.74 6.11 -9.42
C ASP A 62 0.51 4.58 -9.32
N PHE A 63 -0.21 3.97 -10.28
CA PHE A 63 -0.47 2.52 -10.34
C PHE A 63 0.50 1.72 -11.21
N THR A 64 1.17 2.32 -12.20
CA THR A 64 2.14 1.62 -13.08
C THR A 64 3.59 2.01 -12.80
N ALA A 65 3.86 2.95 -11.89
CA ALA A 65 5.21 3.24 -11.39
C ALA A 65 5.54 2.53 -10.07
N SER A 66 4.66 1.66 -9.55
CA SER A 66 4.84 0.96 -8.28
C SER A 66 5.48 -0.44 -8.39
N GLU A 67 6.08 -0.79 -9.54
CA GLU A 67 6.90 -2.00 -9.69
C GLU A 67 8.41 -1.75 -9.65
N GLN A 68 8.87 -0.59 -9.17
CA GLN A 68 10.28 -0.42 -8.81
C GLN A 68 10.43 0.15 -7.40
N PRO A 69 11.30 -0.45 -6.56
CA PRO A 69 11.59 0.09 -5.24
C PRO A 69 12.15 1.50 -5.41
N GLN A 70 11.48 2.48 -4.82
CA GLN A 70 12.05 3.81 -4.68
C GLN A 70 13.28 3.69 -3.78
N GLN A 71 14.46 3.65 -4.38
CA GLN A 71 15.75 3.86 -3.72
C GLN A 71 15.74 5.22 -3.04
N ILE A 72 15.63 5.24 -1.71
CA ILE A 72 15.63 6.47 -0.91
C ILE A 72 16.69 6.35 0.18
N LYS A 73 17.64 7.30 0.16
CA LYS A 73 18.79 7.42 1.07
C LYS A 73 18.42 7.18 2.54
N ALA A 74 19.25 6.38 3.19
CA ALA A 74 19.05 5.78 4.52
C ALA A 74 18.67 6.77 5.62
N ALA A 75 17.50 6.59 6.24
CA ALA A 75 17.53 6.48 7.69
C ALA A 75 18.17 5.13 8.00
N LYS A 76 19.14 5.08 8.93
CA LYS A 76 19.75 3.81 9.43
C LYS A 76 18.75 2.93 10.20
N CYS A 77 17.45 3.15 10.01
CA CYS A 77 16.35 2.47 10.68
C CYS A 77 15.27 2.09 9.67
N ILE A 78 14.86 0.83 9.70
CA ILE A 78 13.69 0.30 9.00
C ILE A 78 12.69 -0.16 10.06
N ALA A 79 11.44 0.29 9.97
CA ALA A 79 10.34 -0.21 10.78
C ALA A 79 9.46 -1.14 9.93
N VAL A 80 9.44 -2.42 10.25
CA VAL A 80 8.59 -3.41 9.61
C VAL A 80 7.31 -3.54 10.41
N VAL A 81 6.17 -3.29 9.78
CA VAL A 81 4.86 -3.27 10.43
C VAL A 81 3.98 -4.35 9.83
N PHE A 82 3.42 -5.18 10.69
CA PHE A 82 2.52 -6.27 10.34
C PHE A 82 1.11 -5.92 10.82
N ASP A 83 0.16 -5.91 9.90
CA ASP A 83 -1.26 -5.82 10.20
C ASP A 83 -1.76 -7.02 11.04
N GLN A 84 -2.92 -6.89 11.66
CA GLN A 84 -3.54 -7.88 12.54
C GLN A 84 -3.73 -9.25 11.88
N MET A 85 -3.82 -9.29 10.54
CA MET A 85 -3.90 -10.52 9.75
C MET A 85 -2.64 -11.40 9.85
N TYR A 86 -1.49 -10.83 10.20
CA TYR A 86 -0.20 -11.53 10.29
C TYR A 86 0.28 -11.71 11.73
N LYS A 87 -0.65 -11.97 12.65
CA LYS A 87 -0.31 -12.25 14.05
C LYS A 87 0.73 -13.38 14.15
N GLY A 88 1.84 -13.11 14.84
CA GLY A 88 2.93 -14.07 15.03
C GLY A 88 3.87 -14.22 13.83
N PHE A 89 3.77 -13.38 12.81
CA PHE A 89 4.74 -13.35 11.70
C PHE A 89 5.97 -12.52 12.06
N ALA A 90 5.80 -11.46 12.85
CA ALA A 90 6.88 -10.55 13.19
C ALA A 90 8.09 -11.26 13.82
N GLU A 91 7.85 -12.22 14.72
CA GLU A 91 8.91 -13.00 15.37
C GLU A 91 9.62 -13.94 14.40
N LEU A 92 8.87 -14.57 13.50
CA LEU A 92 9.42 -15.46 12.48
C LEU A 92 10.29 -14.67 11.49
N VAL A 93 9.76 -13.58 10.95
CA VAL A 93 10.50 -12.72 10.01
C VAL A 93 11.73 -12.12 10.69
N ALA A 94 11.63 -11.67 11.94
CA ALA A 94 12.78 -11.16 12.69
C ALA A 94 13.88 -12.21 12.88
N ARG A 95 13.51 -13.46 13.13
CA ARG A 95 14.45 -14.58 13.22
C ARG A 95 15.15 -14.86 11.89
N GLU A 96 14.40 -14.92 10.79
CA GLU A 96 14.93 -15.23 9.45
C GLU A 96 15.78 -14.10 8.84
N MET A 97 15.49 -12.84 9.20
CA MET A 97 16.29 -11.69 8.78
C MET A 97 17.65 -11.61 9.48
N GLY A 98 17.76 -12.16 10.69
CA GLY A 98 18.98 -12.08 11.50
C GLY A 98 19.40 -10.64 11.80
N GLU A 99 20.67 -10.46 12.17
CA GLU A 99 21.25 -9.13 12.37
C GLU A 99 21.76 -8.58 11.03
N ALA A 100 21.18 -7.46 10.59
CA ALA A 100 21.65 -6.73 9.40
C ALA A 100 22.75 -5.74 9.81
N SER A 101 23.97 -5.91 9.32
CA SER A 101 25.10 -5.04 9.63
C SER A 101 24.82 -3.58 9.23
N GLY A 102 24.78 -2.68 10.23
CA GLY A 102 24.70 -1.24 10.01
C GLY A 102 23.31 -0.64 9.84
N ILE A 103 22.23 -1.46 9.87
CA ILE A 103 20.84 -1.01 9.77
C ILE A 103 20.03 -1.57 10.94
N VAL A 104 19.37 -0.68 11.69
CA VAL A 104 18.45 -1.08 12.78
C VAL A 104 17.12 -1.48 12.16
N ILE A 105 16.66 -2.71 12.40
CA ILE A 105 15.33 -3.15 11.98
C ILE A 105 14.44 -3.30 13.22
N GLU A 106 13.35 -2.54 13.24
CA GLU A 106 12.31 -2.64 14.26
C GLU A 106 11.11 -3.39 13.72
N TYR A 107 10.62 -4.39 14.46
CA TYR A 107 9.45 -5.18 14.07
C TYR A 107 8.26 -4.75 14.92
N HIS A 108 7.16 -4.39 14.28
CA HIS A 108 5.93 -3.89 14.88
C HIS A 108 4.76 -4.78 14.46
N GLU A 109 4.09 -5.42 15.41
CA GLU A 109 2.91 -6.25 15.15
C GLU A 109 1.67 -5.58 15.71
N ILE A 110 0.69 -5.32 14.85
CA ILE A 110 -0.60 -4.78 15.26
C ILE A 110 -1.42 -5.93 15.84
N VAL A 111 -1.81 -5.81 17.12
CA VAL A 111 -2.54 -6.88 17.82
C VAL A 111 -4.05 -6.62 17.93
N GLY A 112 -4.50 -5.43 17.54
CA GLY A 112 -5.89 -5.00 17.65
C GLY A 112 -6.23 -4.45 19.04
N ARG A 113 -7.43 -4.80 19.55
CA ARG A 113 -7.93 -4.40 20.87
C ARG A 113 -7.35 -5.30 21.98
N GLY A 114 -7.00 -4.72 23.12
CA GLY A 114 -6.49 -5.47 24.30
C GLY A 114 -5.16 -4.94 24.85
N LEU A 115 -4.54 -3.97 24.18
CA LEU A 115 -3.45 -3.16 24.72
C LEU A 115 -3.85 -1.69 24.69
N ASP A 116 -3.49 -0.94 25.74
CA ASP A 116 -3.69 0.52 25.79
C ASP A 116 -2.48 1.29 25.26
N LYS A 117 -1.30 0.67 25.29
CA LYS A 117 -0.03 1.26 24.85
C LYS A 117 0.85 0.22 24.16
N PRO A 118 1.79 0.65 23.31
CA PRO A 118 2.77 -0.26 22.72
C PRO A 118 3.58 -0.98 23.80
N VAL A 119 3.82 -2.28 23.60
CA VAL A 119 4.64 -3.12 24.50
C VAL A 119 5.66 -3.89 23.68
N LYS A 120 6.92 -3.91 24.12
CA LYS A 120 7.96 -4.73 23.48
C LYS A 120 7.99 -6.13 24.10
N ILE A 121 7.80 -7.17 23.30
CA ILE A 121 7.92 -8.58 23.68
C ILE A 121 9.03 -9.19 22.82
N GLY A 122 10.14 -9.57 23.44
CA GLY A 122 11.34 -9.99 22.72
C GLY A 122 11.86 -8.88 21.79
N SER A 123 12.00 -9.20 20.50
CA SER A 123 12.43 -8.25 19.46
C SER A 123 11.27 -7.46 18.83
N VAL A 124 10.01 -7.75 19.19
CA VAL A 124 8.82 -7.21 18.51
C VAL A 124 8.05 -6.24 19.39
N TYR A 125 7.70 -5.08 18.83
CA TYR A 125 6.75 -4.14 19.42
C TYR A 125 5.32 -4.54 19.08
N LYS A 126 4.53 -4.93 20.07
CA LYS A 126 3.09 -5.12 19.94
C LYS A 126 2.41 -3.76 20.00
N GLN A 127 1.68 -3.41 18.94
CA GLN A 127 1.04 -2.11 18.75
C GLN A 127 -0.49 -2.24 18.90
N PRO A 128 -1.13 -1.42 19.73
CA PRO A 128 -2.58 -1.35 19.78
C PRO A 128 -3.13 -0.62 18.54
N ALA A 129 -4.22 -1.12 17.97
CA ALA A 129 -4.99 -0.40 16.97
C ALA A 129 -6.47 -0.77 17.12
N ARG A 130 -7.35 0.22 17.20
CA ARG A 130 -8.81 -0.01 17.33
C ARG A 130 -9.50 -0.05 15.99
N ASP A 131 -8.93 0.65 15.02
CA ASP A 131 -9.41 0.83 13.65
C ASP A 131 -8.23 1.14 12.70
N ASP A 132 -8.55 1.24 11.41
CA ASP A 132 -7.60 1.56 10.34
C ASP A 132 -6.91 2.93 10.52
N TYR A 133 -7.56 3.86 11.21
CA TYR A 133 -7.01 5.20 11.43
C TYR A 133 -5.89 5.20 12.46
N ASP A 134 -5.98 4.35 13.49
CA ASP A 134 -4.88 4.11 14.43
C ASP A 134 -3.65 3.51 13.71
N VAL A 135 -3.88 2.58 12.77
CA VAL A 135 -2.81 2.03 11.93
C VAL A 135 -2.15 3.11 11.08
N PHE A 136 -2.96 3.95 10.42
CA PHE A 136 -2.44 5.08 9.65
C PHE A 136 -1.57 6.04 10.49
N LYS A 137 -2.01 6.37 11.71
CA LYS A 137 -1.24 7.21 12.65
C LYS A 137 0.08 6.57 13.06
N LEU A 138 0.07 5.27 13.36
CA LEU A 138 1.27 4.52 13.69
C LEU A 138 2.28 4.59 12.54
N LEU A 139 1.85 4.27 11.32
CA LEU A 139 2.72 4.28 10.14
C LEU A 139 3.31 5.67 9.90
N LYS A 140 2.50 6.72 10.02
CA LYS A 140 2.96 8.10 9.90
C LYS A 140 3.99 8.48 10.97
N SER A 141 3.76 8.09 12.23
CA SER A 141 4.72 8.37 13.31
C SER A 141 6.04 7.62 13.14
N LEU A 142 5.98 6.35 12.69
CA LEU A 142 7.19 5.59 12.39
C LEU A 142 7.96 6.17 11.19
N SER A 143 7.24 6.67 10.19
CA SER A 143 7.85 7.23 8.98
C SER A 143 8.55 8.58 9.19
N GLU A 144 8.34 9.23 10.33
CA GLU A 144 9.12 10.40 10.74
C GLU A 144 10.58 10.01 11.04
N ARG A 145 10.82 8.81 11.59
CA ARG A 145 12.15 8.37 12.07
C ARG A 145 12.79 7.24 11.25
N CYS A 146 11.99 6.33 10.70
CA CYS A 146 12.45 5.14 9.99
C CYS A 146 11.84 5.08 8.60
N ASN A 147 12.43 4.30 7.70
CA ASN A 147 11.72 3.88 6.50
C ASN A 147 10.78 2.73 6.90
N VAL A 148 9.51 2.80 6.51
CA VAL A 148 8.51 1.85 6.97
C VAL A 148 8.20 0.85 5.88
N VAL A 149 8.21 -0.44 6.22
CA VAL A 149 7.68 -1.51 5.38
C VAL A 149 6.42 -2.02 6.04
N PHE A 150 5.26 -1.84 5.41
CA PHE A 150 3.97 -2.23 5.96
C PHE A 150 3.38 -3.40 5.17
N PHE A 151 3.14 -4.51 5.84
CA PHE A 151 2.44 -5.67 5.30
C PHE A 151 0.99 -5.67 5.77
N THR A 152 0.05 -5.71 4.83
CA THR A 152 -1.39 -5.84 5.12
C THR A 152 -2.07 -6.81 4.15
N GLY A 153 -3.06 -7.56 4.67
CA GLY A 153 -3.96 -8.35 3.84
C GLY A 153 -5.26 -7.62 3.50
N ASP A 154 -5.44 -6.37 3.97
CA ASP A 154 -6.59 -5.53 3.68
C ASP A 154 -6.26 -4.55 2.53
N LYS A 155 -6.99 -4.70 1.42
CA LYS A 155 -6.78 -3.89 0.22
C LYS A 155 -7.15 -2.42 0.42
N LYS A 156 -8.16 -2.12 1.23
CA LYS A 156 -8.56 -0.74 1.51
C LYS A 156 -7.52 -0.03 2.36
N LEU A 157 -7.08 -0.70 3.43
CA LEU A 157 -6.03 -0.17 4.30
C LEU A 157 -4.73 0.03 3.52
N ALA A 158 -4.36 -0.94 2.68
CA ALA A 158 -3.20 -0.82 1.80
C ALA A 158 -3.25 0.47 0.97
N ASN A 159 -4.34 0.67 0.23
CA ASN A 159 -4.52 1.85 -0.63
C ASN A 159 -4.46 3.18 0.15
N GLN A 160 -5.02 3.21 1.36
CA GLN A 160 -4.97 4.40 2.21
C GLN A 160 -3.55 4.72 2.68
N CYS A 161 -2.78 3.69 3.05
CA CYS A 161 -1.43 3.84 3.59
C CYS A 161 -0.37 4.10 2.52
N MET A 162 -0.62 3.74 1.25
CA MET A 162 0.30 3.99 0.13
C MET A 162 0.61 5.47 -0.08
N MET A 163 -0.28 6.37 0.35
CA MET A 163 -0.10 7.81 0.23
C MET A 163 0.88 8.39 1.28
N ILE A 164 1.31 7.60 2.27
CA ILE A 164 2.20 8.06 3.34
C ILE A 164 3.65 8.04 2.84
N LYS A 165 4.32 9.21 2.88
CA LYS A 165 5.74 9.31 2.55
C LYS A 165 6.58 8.39 3.44
N ARG A 166 7.58 7.73 2.82
CA ARG A 166 8.52 6.78 3.47
C ARG A 166 7.84 5.52 4.03
N VAL A 167 6.66 5.17 3.52
CA VAL A 167 5.96 3.91 3.82
C VAL A 167 5.84 3.11 2.52
N ASN A 168 6.52 1.97 2.45
CA ASN A 168 6.37 0.99 1.39
C ASN A 168 5.32 -0.03 1.83
N VAL A 169 4.18 -0.06 1.12
CA VAL A 169 3.05 -0.93 1.46
C VAL A 169 3.08 -2.16 0.56
N TYR A 170 2.99 -3.34 1.17
CA TYR A 170 2.92 -4.62 0.51
C TYR A 170 1.58 -5.29 0.87
N TYR A 171 0.68 -5.32 -0.11
CA TYR A 171 -0.59 -6.04 0.00
C TYR A 171 -0.36 -7.53 -0.25
N MET A 172 -0.54 -8.37 0.77
CA MET A 172 -0.23 -9.80 0.73
C MET A 172 -1.35 -10.65 1.37
N PRO A 173 -2.57 -10.67 0.81
CA PRO A 173 -3.72 -11.34 1.43
C PRO A 173 -3.42 -12.83 1.70
N PRO A 174 -3.55 -13.34 2.94
CA PRO A 174 -3.13 -14.69 3.30
C PRO A 174 -3.76 -15.83 2.47
N GLY A 175 -4.96 -15.60 1.92
CA GLY A 175 -5.65 -16.57 1.06
C GLY A 175 -5.03 -16.76 -0.34
N GLU A 176 -4.12 -15.89 -0.75
CA GLU A 176 -3.43 -15.96 -2.06
C GLU A 176 -2.07 -16.66 -1.97
N TYR A 177 -1.65 -17.11 -0.79
CA TYR A 177 -0.36 -17.76 -0.56
C TYR A 177 -0.54 -19.20 -0.08
N GLY A 178 0.34 -20.09 -0.53
CA GLY A 178 0.32 -21.53 -0.27
C GLY A 178 0.72 -21.94 1.16
N GLY A 179 0.41 -21.13 2.17
CA GLY A 179 0.75 -21.40 3.57
C GLY A 179 1.57 -20.30 4.24
N LYS A 180 1.76 -20.44 5.56
CA LYS A 180 2.41 -19.45 6.41
C LYS A 180 3.89 -19.31 6.09
N GLU A 181 4.55 -20.42 5.79
CA GLU A 181 5.97 -20.52 5.46
C GLU A 181 6.31 -19.71 4.21
N PHE A 182 5.55 -19.90 3.13
CA PHE A 182 5.72 -19.16 1.87
C PHE A 182 5.54 -17.64 2.04
N VAL A 183 4.58 -17.21 2.86
CA VAL A 183 4.38 -15.79 3.14
C VAL A 183 5.59 -15.20 3.88
N VAL A 184 6.11 -15.93 4.89
CA VAL A 184 7.30 -15.50 5.65
C VAL A 184 8.51 -15.41 4.73
N GLU A 185 8.77 -16.42 3.91
CA GLU A 185 9.87 -16.41 2.92
C GLU A 185 9.77 -15.19 2.00
N ARG A 186 8.57 -14.92 1.47
CA ARG A 186 8.35 -13.78 0.59
C ARG A 186 8.56 -12.43 1.30
N MET A 187 8.09 -12.29 2.54
CA MET A 187 8.33 -11.08 3.35
C MET A 187 9.83 -10.87 3.59
N VAL A 188 10.57 -11.94 3.90
CA VAL A 188 12.02 -11.90 4.11
C VAL A 188 12.76 -11.50 2.83
N GLU A 189 12.37 -12.04 1.66
CA GLU A 189 12.93 -11.62 0.37
C GLU A 189 12.73 -10.13 0.12
N ILE A 190 11.51 -9.62 0.34
CA ILE A 190 11.18 -8.20 0.20
C ILE A 190 12.07 -7.36 1.13
N LEU A 191 12.19 -7.75 2.40
CA LEU A 191 13.00 -7.03 3.36
C LEU A 191 14.49 -7.06 3.00
N ARG A 192 15.01 -8.18 2.54
CA ARG A 192 16.40 -8.29 2.05
C ARG A 192 16.64 -7.39 0.84
N GLN A 193 15.68 -7.23 -0.05
CA GLN A 193 15.78 -6.28 -1.16
C GLN A 193 15.79 -4.84 -0.65
N VAL A 194 14.89 -4.47 0.27
CA VAL A 194 14.83 -3.13 0.86
C VAL A 194 16.11 -2.78 1.64
N VAL A 195 16.71 -3.77 2.33
CA VAL A 195 17.97 -3.63 3.07
C VAL A 195 19.19 -3.63 2.13
N GLY A 196 19.18 -4.48 1.11
CA GLY A 196 20.28 -4.75 0.17
C GLY A 196 20.38 -3.78 -1.02
N ASP A 197 19.40 -2.89 -1.22
CA ASP A 197 19.49 -1.76 -2.17
C ASP A 197 20.38 -0.60 -1.66
N GLN A 198 21.23 -0.87 -0.68
CA GLN A 198 22.39 -0.04 -0.35
C GLN A 198 23.67 -0.84 -0.65
N PRO A 199 24.61 -0.30 -1.44
CA PRO A 199 25.86 -1.01 -1.70
C PRO A 199 26.56 -1.30 -0.37
N LEU A 200 26.86 -2.58 -0.14
CA LEU A 200 27.81 -3.00 0.88
C LEU A 200 29.14 -2.33 0.52
N ALA A 201 29.52 -1.30 1.29
CA ALA A 201 30.84 -0.73 1.21
C ALA A 201 31.82 -1.81 1.68
N VAL A 202 32.59 -2.36 0.73
CA VAL A 202 33.84 -3.07 0.97
C VAL A 202 34.93 -2.04 1.20
#